data_AF-A0A9X5LWS8-F1
#
_entry.id   AF-A0A9X5LWS8-F1
#
_cell.length_a   1.000
_cell.length_b   1.000
_cell.length_c   1.000
_cell.angle_alpha   90.00
_cell.angle_beta   90.00
_cell.angle_gamma   90.00
#
_symmetry.space_group_name_H-M   'P 1'
#
loop_
_entity.id
_entity.type
_entity.pdbx_description
1 polymer ?
#
loop_
_entity_poly.entity_id
_entity_poly.type
_entity_poly.pdbx_seq_one_letter_code
_entity_poly.pdbx_strand_id
1 'polypeptide(L)'
;MPYDVDLVRASHLYKVFGKHEREVIERLKAGESREDLAPLGTAAVIDVSFEVAKAETFVVMGLSGSGKSTLIRMINGLWAPSEGTVEVAGKVVSDMNDAQLRELRRDHVSMVFQHFALLPHLTVRENAAYGLKLQGKLKSKDRLEKANEWLHTVGLKGWGDKYPHQLSGGMQQRVGLARALAAETDILLMDEAFSALDPLIRREMQDQLLELQSTLNKTIIFITHDLNEAMYLGDHIAVMRNGRIAQIGTSDEILTQPADDYVADFVQDVDRSRVLTASAVMRPTEAVVSGSADPRRVQRIMDQHDWVGVFVVDEHRRLLGMVGDQEVTEVARRGDRSIAAAVETGGILTVRTDTPLSELFAPSKDARVPLAVVDEDFHLMGVISRIALLDSMSRSQDNASDGSVRSLEDTGKLPVIKDAGDPVGLSPVDQTTTAATPTIEKEA
;
A
#
# COMPACT_ATOMS: atom_id res chain seq x y z
N MET A 1 2.09 23.21 -12.72
CA MET A 1 3.55 23.44 -12.69
C MET A 1 4.08 22.49 -11.62
N PRO A 2 4.60 21.30 -11.95
CA PRO A 2 5.06 20.39 -10.91
C PRO A 2 6.39 20.89 -10.36
N TYR A 3 6.54 20.77 -9.04
CA TYR A 3 7.76 21.09 -8.31
C TYR A 3 8.76 19.94 -8.53
N ASP A 4 9.42 19.94 -9.68
CA ASP A 4 10.14 18.81 -10.25
C ASP A 4 11.66 18.88 -9.96
N VAL A 5 12.02 18.78 -8.68
CA VAL A 5 13.43 18.58 -8.28
C VAL A 5 13.48 17.48 -7.24
N ASP A 6 14.12 16.36 -7.60
CA ASP A 6 14.34 15.23 -6.71
C ASP A 6 15.03 15.68 -5.42
N LEU A 7 14.51 15.22 -4.28
CA LEU A 7 15.08 15.58 -2.99
C LEU A 7 16.22 14.63 -2.60
N VAL A 8 16.15 13.37 -3.03
CA VAL A 8 17.21 12.37 -2.87
C VAL A 8 17.44 11.67 -4.20
N ARG A 9 18.71 11.54 -4.61
CA ARG A 9 19.10 10.81 -5.81
C ARG A 9 20.27 9.89 -5.50
N ALA A 10 20.17 8.65 -5.92
CA ALA A 10 21.22 7.64 -5.87
C ALA A 10 21.59 7.23 -7.30
N SER A 11 22.88 7.21 -7.62
CA SER A 11 23.35 6.84 -8.96
C SER A 11 24.47 5.82 -8.88
N HIS A 12 24.22 4.64 -9.44
CA HIS A 12 25.16 3.51 -9.56
C HIS A 12 25.88 3.18 -8.25
N LEU A 13 25.12 3.11 -7.14
CA LEU A 13 25.71 2.91 -5.82
C LEU A 13 26.24 1.49 -5.64
N TYR A 14 27.48 1.42 -5.19
CA TYR A 14 28.10 0.21 -4.67
C TYR A 14 28.55 0.41 -3.23
N LYS A 15 28.34 -0.61 -2.40
CA LYS A 15 28.99 -0.72 -1.11
C LYS A 15 29.54 -2.12 -0.91
N VAL A 16 30.86 -2.22 -0.83
CA VAL A 16 31.57 -3.45 -0.51
C VAL A 16 32.24 -3.28 0.85
N PHE A 17 32.07 -4.26 1.73
CA PHE A 17 32.82 -4.35 2.97
C PHE A 17 33.96 -5.35 2.79
N GLY A 18 35.20 -4.90 2.95
CA GLY A 18 36.37 -5.76 2.82
C GLY A 18 37.60 -4.99 2.38
N LYS A 19 38.73 -5.68 2.21
CA LYS A 19 39.98 -5.06 1.76
C LYS A 19 40.06 -4.90 0.23
N HIS A 20 39.24 -5.64 -0.51
CA HIS A 20 39.30 -5.76 -1.97
C HIS A 20 38.12 -5.06 -2.66
N GLU A 21 37.67 -3.90 -2.15
CA GLU A 21 36.44 -3.25 -2.63
C GLU A 21 36.44 -3.03 -4.16
N ARG A 22 37.52 -2.44 -4.70
CA ARG A 22 37.64 -2.17 -6.15
C ARG A 22 37.62 -3.44 -6.99
N GLU A 23 38.35 -4.47 -6.57
CA GLU A 23 38.40 -5.75 -7.28
C GLU A 23 37.03 -6.42 -7.32
N VAL A 24 36.31 -6.42 -6.19
CA VAL A 24 34.94 -6.95 -6.11
C VAL A 24 34.01 -6.19 -7.05
N ILE A 25 34.09 -4.86 -7.10
CA ILE A 25 33.21 -4.04 -7.97
C ILE A 25 33.49 -4.32 -9.46
N GLU A 26 34.75 -4.36 -9.87
CA GLU A 26 35.13 -4.66 -11.26
C GLU A 26 34.63 -6.05 -11.69
N ARG A 27 34.75 -7.06 -10.83
CA ARG A 27 34.27 -8.42 -11.10
C ARG A 27 32.73 -8.51 -11.13
N LEU A 28 32.04 -7.77 -10.26
CA LEU A 28 30.57 -7.64 -10.30
C LEU A 28 30.09 -7.00 -11.61
N LYS A 29 30.80 -5.98 -12.10
CA LYS A 29 30.51 -5.35 -13.41
C LYS A 29 30.79 -6.31 -14.57
N ALA A 30 31.76 -7.20 -14.43
CA ALA A 30 32.04 -8.27 -15.39
C ALA A 30 31.01 -9.42 -15.39
N GLY A 31 30.01 -9.37 -14.50
CA GLY A 31 28.90 -10.32 -14.45
C GLY A 31 29.09 -11.48 -13.48
N GLU A 32 30.14 -11.46 -12.65
CA GLU A 32 30.34 -12.48 -11.62
C GLU A 32 29.29 -12.35 -10.48
N SER A 33 28.96 -13.48 -9.85
CA SER A 33 27.94 -13.51 -8.81
C SER A 33 28.45 -12.92 -7.49
N ARG A 34 27.53 -12.40 -6.68
CA ARG A 34 27.84 -11.91 -5.33
C ARG A 34 28.41 -13.02 -4.45
N GLU A 35 27.88 -14.22 -4.61
CA GLU A 35 28.21 -15.39 -3.81
C GLU A 35 29.65 -15.86 -4.08
N ASP A 36 30.10 -15.85 -5.34
CA ASP A 36 31.46 -16.23 -5.72
C ASP A 36 32.53 -15.23 -5.19
N LEU A 37 32.13 -13.98 -4.99
CA LEU A 37 32.99 -12.91 -4.52
C LEU A 37 33.02 -12.74 -2.99
N ALA A 38 32.17 -13.48 -2.27
CA ALA A 38 32.12 -13.45 -0.80
C ALA A 38 33.48 -13.65 -0.09
N PRO A 39 34.42 -14.47 -0.59
CA PRO A 39 35.76 -14.60 0.00
C PRO A 39 36.61 -13.32 -0.07
N LEU A 40 36.35 -12.43 -1.04
CA LEU A 40 37.09 -11.18 -1.24
C LEU A 40 36.48 -10.00 -0.47
N GLY A 41 35.17 -10.05 -0.24
CA GLY A 41 34.43 -9.06 0.53
C GLY A 41 32.92 -9.24 0.43
N THR A 42 32.19 -8.52 1.27
CA THR A 42 30.72 -8.54 1.28
C THR A 42 30.18 -7.37 0.48
N ALA A 43 29.70 -7.61 -0.74
CA ALA A 43 29.00 -6.61 -1.52
C ALA A 43 27.55 -6.45 -1.01
N ALA A 44 27.30 -5.40 -0.24
CA ALA A 44 26.01 -5.16 0.41
C ALA A 44 25.03 -4.36 -0.47
N VAL A 45 25.54 -3.45 -1.30
CA VAL A 45 24.76 -2.69 -2.28
C VAL A 45 25.51 -2.77 -3.61
N ILE A 46 24.79 -3.03 -4.70
CA ILE A 46 25.35 -3.37 -6.00
C ILE A 46 24.53 -2.66 -7.08
N ASP A 47 25.13 -1.66 -7.73
CA ASP A 47 24.56 -0.90 -8.83
C ASP A 47 23.14 -0.36 -8.57
N VAL A 48 22.95 0.29 -7.43
CA VAL A 48 21.63 0.81 -7.04
C VAL A 48 21.46 2.25 -7.51
N SER A 49 20.40 2.50 -8.28
CA SER A 49 20.00 3.83 -8.75
C SER A 49 18.51 4.05 -8.52
N PHE A 50 18.14 5.22 -7.98
CA PHE A 50 16.76 5.64 -7.80
C PHE A 50 16.70 7.15 -7.47
N GLU A 51 15.51 7.70 -7.59
CA GLU A 51 15.17 9.09 -7.27
C GLU A 51 13.98 9.09 -6.30
N VAL A 52 13.96 10.05 -5.37
CA VAL A 52 12.85 10.28 -4.44
C VAL A 52 12.44 11.74 -4.55
N ALA A 53 11.21 11.95 -4.98
CA ALA A 53 10.60 13.25 -5.11
C ALA A 53 10.29 13.86 -3.75
N LYS A 54 10.09 15.18 -3.73
CA LYS A 54 9.70 15.89 -2.51
C LYS A 54 8.28 15.47 -2.09
N ALA A 55 8.09 15.32 -0.78
CA ALA A 55 6.82 14.90 -0.16
C ALA A 55 6.38 13.48 -0.51
N GLU A 56 7.28 12.68 -1.07
CA GLU A 56 7.05 11.27 -1.37
C GLU A 56 7.41 10.38 -0.17
N THR A 57 6.62 9.32 0.03
CA THR A 57 6.99 8.18 0.86
C THR A 57 7.57 7.07 -0.02
N PHE A 58 8.90 6.97 -0.03
CA PHE A 58 9.63 5.94 -0.76
C PHE A 58 9.98 4.78 0.17
N VAL A 59 9.45 3.60 -0.11
CA VAL A 59 9.69 2.41 0.70
C VAL A 59 10.79 1.55 0.08
N VAL A 60 11.75 1.13 0.89
CA VAL A 60 12.76 0.14 0.51
C VAL A 60 12.46 -1.17 1.24
N MET A 61 12.13 -2.20 0.49
CA MET A 61 11.73 -3.49 1.03
C MET A 61 12.61 -4.64 0.52
N GLY A 62 12.48 -5.80 1.15
CA GLY A 62 13.22 -7.01 0.79
C GLY A 62 13.67 -7.81 2.01
N LEU A 63 14.23 -8.99 1.78
CA LEU A 63 14.64 -9.90 2.85
C LEU A 63 15.81 -9.34 3.70
N SER A 64 16.01 -9.94 4.86
CA SER A 64 17.21 -9.67 5.66
C SER A 64 18.48 -9.93 4.83
N GLY A 65 19.48 -9.05 4.94
CA GLY A 65 20.72 -9.14 4.17
C GLY A 65 20.64 -8.67 2.71
N SER A 66 19.53 -8.09 2.26
CA SER A 66 19.40 -7.55 0.90
C SER A 66 20.08 -6.19 0.68
N GLY A 67 20.58 -5.52 1.72
CA GLY A 67 21.32 -4.26 1.62
C GLY A 67 20.58 -2.99 2.07
N LYS A 68 19.29 -3.09 2.43
CA LYS A 68 18.41 -1.95 2.79
C LYS A 68 19.03 -1.00 3.83
N SER A 69 19.38 -1.51 5.00
CA SER A 69 19.95 -0.68 6.07
C SER A 69 21.34 -0.14 5.74
N THR A 70 22.07 -0.76 4.80
CA THR A 70 23.32 -0.19 4.27
C THR A 70 23.00 0.99 3.35
N LEU A 71 21.99 0.84 2.49
CA LEU A 71 21.53 1.88 1.57
C LEU A 71 21.12 3.16 2.30
N ILE A 72 20.20 3.07 3.28
CA ILE A 72 19.73 4.26 4.01
C ILE A 72 20.86 4.96 4.78
N ARG A 73 21.85 4.21 5.24
CA ARG A 73 22.99 4.79 5.95
C ARG A 73 23.98 5.46 4.99
N MET A 74 24.04 5.06 3.73
CA MET A 74 24.74 5.83 2.69
C MET A 74 24.02 7.13 2.38
N ILE A 75 22.68 7.11 2.31
CA ILE A 75 21.86 8.32 2.16
C ILE A 75 22.13 9.32 3.30
N ASN A 76 22.20 8.84 4.54
CA ASN A 76 22.50 9.67 5.71
C ASN A 76 23.99 10.08 5.82
N GLY A 77 24.86 9.64 4.90
CA GLY A 77 26.31 9.87 4.96
C GLY A 77 26.97 9.28 6.22
N LEU A 78 26.43 8.19 6.75
CA LEU A 78 27.06 7.40 7.82
C LEU A 78 28.08 6.41 7.26
N TRP A 79 27.86 5.95 6.03
CA TRP A 79 28.83 5.17 5.25
C TRP A 79 29.06 5.86 3.92
N ALA A 80 30.33 6.00 3.53
CA ALA A 80 30.65 6.40 2.17
C ALA A 80 30.38 5.24 1.19
N PRO A 81 29.82 5.51 0.01
CA PRO A 81 29.76 4.51 -1.06
C PRO A 81 31.18 4.08 -1.45
N SER A 82 31.33 2.83 -1.85
CA SER A 82 32.57 2.33 -2.44
C SER A 82 32.73 2.82 -3.89
N GLU A 83 31.60 2.98 -4.59
CA GLU A 83 31.49 3.63 -5.90
C GLU A 83 30.07 4.20 -6.07
N GLY A 84 29.89 5.17 -6.96
CA GLY A 84 28.62 5.85 -7.20
C GLY A 84 28.44 7.12 -6.37
N THR A 85 27.32 7.81 -6.57
CA THR A 85 27.03 9.11 -5.95
C THR A 85 25.68 9.13 -5.26
N VAL A 86 25.62 9.80 -4.11
CA VAL A 86 24.37 10.09 -3.40
C VAL A 86 24.21 11.60 -3.30
N GLU A 87 23.06 12.11 -3.71
CA GLU A 87 22.68 13.50 -3.59
C GLU A 87 21.48 13.63 -2.65
N VAL A 88 21.54 14.61 -1.75
CA VAL A 88 20.47 14.93 -0.81
C VAL A 88 20.29 16.44 -0.79
N ALA A 89 19.07 16.91 -1.04
CA ALA A 89 18.70 18.32 -1.14
C ALA A 89 19.64 19.10 -2.10
N GLY A 90 19.93 18.50 -3.26
CA GLY A 90 20.80 19.07 -4.30
C GLY A 90 22.29 19.13 -3.95
N LYS A 91 22.73 18.41 -2.91
CA LYS A 91 24.14 18.35 -2.49
C LYS A 91 24.66 16.90 -2.53
N VAL A 92 25.82 16.69 -3.15
CA VAL A 92 26.50 15.39 -3.18
C VAL A 92 27.03 15.06 -1.79
N VAL A 93 26.48 14.02 -1.16
CA VAL A 93 26.80 13.57 0.20
C VAL A 93 28.18 12.91 0.26
N SER A 94 28.58 12.17 -0.78
CA SER A 94 29.87 11.46 -0.83
C SER A 94 31.09 12.39 -0.77
N ASP A 95 30.93 13.64 -1.17
CA ASP A 95 32.01 14.63 -1.29
C ASP A 95 32.09 15.55 -0.06
N MET A 96 31.16 15.42 0.87
CA MET A 96 31.09 16.26 2.06
C MET A 96 32.13 15.87 3.10
N ASN A 97 32.76 16.87 3.71
CA ASN A 97 33.54 16.66 4.92
C ASN A 97 32.63 16.51 6.17
N ASP A 98 33.23 16.13 7.30
CA ASP A 98 32.50 15.90 8.55
C ASP A 98 31.66 17.09 9.03
N ALA A 99 32.10 18.33 8.78
CA ALA A 99 31.36 19.53 9.18
C ALA A 99 30.11 19.73 8.31
N GLN A 100 30.26 19.54 7.00
CA GLN A 100 29.15 19.61 6.03
C GLN A 100 28.13 18.49 6.29
N LEU A 101 28.57 17.26 6.57
CA LEU A 101 27.67 16.16 6.94
C LEU A 101 26.90 16.44 8.23
N ARG A 102 27.52 17.09 9.23
CA ARG A 102 26.84 17.52 10.45
C ARG A 102 25.83 18.64 10.23
N GLU A 103 26.05 19.52 9.25
CA GLU A 103 25.07 20.54 8.86
C GLU A 103 23.87 19.90 8.16
N LEU A 104 24.12 19.06 7.15
CA LEU A 104 23.07 18.31 6.43
C LEU A 104 22.15 17.55 7.39
N ARG A 105 22.71 16.76 8.31
CA ARG A 105 21.95 15.97 9.29
C ARG A 105 21.25 16.79 10.38
N ARG A 106 21.62 18.05 10.54
CA ARG A 106 21.01 18.92 11.55
C ARG A 106 19.82 19.67 11.00
N ASP A 107 19.91 20.07 9.73
CA ASP A 107 18.94 20.96 9.09
C ASP A 107 17.98 20.22 8.14
N HIS A 108 18.40 19.12 7.50
CA HIS A 108 17.62 18.49 6.43
C HIS A 108 17.23 17.04 6.67
N VAL A 109 17.98 16.28 7.48
CA VAL A 109 17.77 14.82 7.63
C VAL A 109 17.54 14.42 9.08
N SER A 110 16.41 13.78 9.36
CA SER A 110 16.17 13.03 10.60
C SER A 110 16.23 11.53 10.35
N MET A 111 16.68 10.76 11.35
CA MET A 111 16.72 9.30 11.27
C MET A 111 16.08 8.63 12.49
N VAL A 112 15.23 7.63 12.23
CA VAL A 112 14.68 6.70 13.20
C VAL A 112 15.35 5.34 12.98
N PHE A 113 16.03 4.84 14.02
CA PHE A 113 16.79 3.60 13.98
C PHE A 113 15.92 2.41 14.42
N GLN A 114 16.25 1.21 13.93
CA GLN A 114 15.64 -0.05 14.36
C GLN A 114 15.78 -0.26 15.87
N HIS A 115 16.98 -0.02 16.42
CA HIS A 115 17.21 0.05 17.85
C HIS A 115 17.12 1.51 18.30
N PHE A 116 16.28 1.79 19.30
CA PHE A 116 15.75 3.11 19.68
C PHE A 116 16.79 4.25 19.77
N ALA A 117 18.07 3.93 20.00
CA ALA A 117 19.19 4.85 20.03
C ALA A 117 18.93 6.07 20.92
N LEU A 118 18.20 5.86 22.01
CA LEU A 118 17.91 6.89 23.00
C LEU A 118 19.12 7.09 23.90
N LEU A 119 19.35 8.34 24.30
CA LEU A 119 20.40 8.71 25.24
C LEU A 119 19.92 8.37 26.65
N PRO A 120 20.52 7.36 27.32
CA PRO A 120 19.98 6.80 28.56
C PRO A 120 20.07 7.75 29.76
N HIS A 121 20.98 8.74 29.68
CA HIS A 121 21.21 9.77 30.70
C HIS A 121 20.33 11.00 30.50
N LEU A 122 19.49 11.04 29.46
CA LEU A 122 18.53 12.11 29.22
C LEU A 122 17.12 11.59 29.48
N THR A 123 16.24 12.48 29.92
CA THR A 123 14.81 12.20 30.02
C THR A 123 14.18 12.00 28.63
N VAL A 124 12.97 11.47 28.59
CA VAL A 124 12.18 11.30 27.36
C VAL A 124 11.99 12.62 26.64
N ARG A 125 11.66 13.69 27.37
CA ARG A 125 11.50 15.04 26.82
C ARG A 125 12.80 15.60 26.25
N GLU A 126 13.92 15.38 26.93
CA GLU A 126 15.23 15.82 26.46
C GLU A 126 15.72 15.03 25.25
N ASN A 127 15.42 13.73 25.18
CA ASN A 127 15.66 12.91 23.99
C ASN A 127 14.87 13.47 22.79
N ALA A 128 13.58 13.73 22.97
CA ALA A 128 12.74 14.31 21.92
C ALA A 128 13.22 15.71 21.49
N ALA A 129 13.68 16.54 22.43
CA ALA A 129 14.21 17.88 22.14
C ALA A 129 15.65 17.91 21.63
N TYR A 130 16.32 16.76 21.48
CA TYR A 130 17.76 16.72 21.23
C TYR A 130 18.15 17.34 19.88
N GLY A 131 17.40 17.06 18.81
CA GLY A 131 17.63 17.65 17.49
C GLY A 131 17.54 19.19 17.51
N LEU A 132 16.48 19.71 18.14
CA LEU A 132 16.28 21.15 18.34
C LEU A 132 17.41 21.80 19.16
N LYS A 133 17.93 21.09 20.17
CA LYS A 133 19.10 21.54 20.94
C LYS A 133 20.34 21.68 20.06
N LEU A 134 20.58 20.75 19.13
CA LEU A 134 21.73 20.78 18.23
C LEU A 134 21.60 21.85 17.14
N GLN A 135 20.39 22.14 16.68
CA GLN A 135 20.12 23.25 15.76
C GLN A 135 20.44 24.61 16.38
N GLY A 136 20.23 24.77 17.70
CA GLY A 136 20.57 25.99 18.43
C GLY A 136 19.68 27.20 18.08
N LYS A 137 18.57 26.98 17.35
CA LYS A 137 17.64 28.04 16.89
C LYS A 137 16.63 28.47 17.97
N LEU A 138 16.32 27.59 18.92
CA LEU A 138 15.30 27.80 19.96
C LEU A 138 15.89 27.87 21.37
N LYS A 139 15.23 28.63 22.25
CA LYS A 139 15.58 28.65 23.68
C LYS A 139 15.20 27.32 24.34
N SER A 140 15.80 27.06 25.51
CA SER A 140 15.59 25.79 26.22
C SER A 140 14.14 25.52 26.60
N LYS A 141 13.32 26.55 26.84
CA LYS A 141 11.90 26.37 27.15
C LYS A 141 11.14 25.92 25.91
N ASP A 142 11.25 26.70 24.84
CA ASP A 142 10.51 26.48 23.58
C ASP A 142 10.84 25.12 22.95
N ARG A 143 12.10 24.68 23.00
CA ARG A 143 12.48 23.33 22.50
C ARG A 143 11.80 22.19 23.28
N LEU A 144 11.63 22.34 24.59
CA LEU A 144 11.03 21.31 25.45
C LEU A 144 9.51 21.30 25.30
N GLU A 145 8.93 22.46 25.01
CA GLU A 145 7.50 22.61 24.71
C GLU A 145 7.15 21.96 23.37
N LYS A 146 7.88 22.26 22.29
CA LYS A 146 7.74 21.55 21.01
C LYS A 146 7.93 20.04 21.15
N ALA A 147 8.94 19.60 21.91
CA ALA A 147 9.16 18.18 22.15
C ALA A 147 7.98 17.53 22.89
N ASN A 148 7.31 18.23 23.80
CA ASN A 148 6.12 17.73 24.48
C ASN A 148 4.91 17.62 23.54
N GLU A 149 4.74 18.54 22.60
CA GLU A 149 3.69 18.47 21.58
C GLU A 149 3.85 17.17 20.77
N TRP A 150 5.06 16.90 20.28
CA TRP A 150 5.36 15.67 19.56
C TRP A 150 5.21 14.41 20.41
N LEU A 151 5.62 14.46 21.69
CA LEU A 151 5.39 13.36 22.63
C LEU A 151 3.90 13.12 22.87
N HIS A 152 3.08 14.17 22.88
CA HIS A 152 1.63 14.03 22.99
C HIS A 152 1.04 13.37 21.75
N THR A 153 1.45 13.80 20.55
CA THR A 153 1.01 13.24 19.27
C THR A 153 1.28 11.74 19.21
N VAL A 154 2.48 11.29 19.60
CA VAL A 154 2.82 9.85 19.61
C VAL A 154 2.24 9.09 20.83
N GLY A 155 1.30 9.67 21.57
CA GLY A 155 0.61 8.99 22.68
C GLY A 155 1.46 8.81 23.96
N LEU A 156 2.47 9.66 24.18
CA LEU A 156 3.35 9.64 25.36
C LEU A 156 3.12 10.84 26.30
N LYS A 157 1.89 11.37 26.33
CA LYS A 157 1.51 12.43 27.29
C LYS A 157 1.80 12.01 28.73
N GLY A 158 2.49 12.87 29.48
CA GLY A 158 2.84 12.63 30.88
C GLY A 158 4.09 11.77 31.10
N TRP A 159 4.73 11.26 30.05
CA TRP A 159 5.95 10.45 30.15
C TRP A 159 7.26 11.25 30.01
N GLY A 160 7.17 12.55 29.73
CA GLY A 160 8.32 13.40 29.39
C GLY A 160 9.45 13.41 30.43
N ASP A 161 9.13 13.28 31.72
CA ASP A 161 10.11 13.35 32.82
C ASP A 161 10.69 11.99 33.21
N LYS A 162 10.27 10.91 32.53
CA LYS A 162 10.82 9.56 32.70
C LYS A 162 12.13 9.42 31.92
N TYR A 163 12.89 8.38 32.26
CA TYR A 163 14.09 7.97 31.53
C TYR A 163 13.79 6.77 30.61
N PRO A 164 14.58 6.56 29.53
CA PRO A 164 14.37 5.46 28.58
C PRO A 164 14.23 4.07 29.21
N HIS A 165 15.01 3.76 30.26
CA HIS A 165 14.96 2.46 30.94
C HIS A 165 13.65 2.20 31.70
N GLN A 166 12.81 3.23 31.89
CA GLN A 166 11.50 3.13 32.53
C GLN A 166 10.36 2.90 31.52
N LEU A 167 10.68 2.79 30.23
CA LEU A 167 9.74 2.66 29.12
C LEU A 167 9.80 1.25 28.51
N SER A 168 8.66 0.75 28.01
CA SER A 168 8.64 -0.43 27.15
C SER A 168 9.34 -0.16 25.81
N GLY A 169 9.73 -1.21 25.09
CA GLY A 169 10.37 -1.06 23.77
C GLY A 169 9.56 -0.22 22.80
N GLY A 170 8.25 -0.49 22.68
CA GLY A 170 7.38 0.30 21.81
C GLY A 170 7.24 1.76 22.24
N MET A 171 7.29 2.06 23.54
CA MET A 171 7.34 3.45 24.00
C MET A 171 8.67 4.12 23.64
N GLN A 172 9.80 3.42 23.77
CA GLN A 172 11.11 3.95 23.38
C GLN A 172 11.17 4.25 21.87
N GLN A 173 10.54 3.42 21.04
CA GLN A 173 10.44 3.65 19.60
C GLN A 173 9.64 4.93 19.28
N ARG A 174 8.52 5.14 19.97
CA ARG A 174 7.71 6.37 19.86
C ARG A 174 8.48 7.61 20.31
N VAL A 175 9.35 7.52 21.33
CA VAL A 175 10.28 8.62 21.67
C VAL A 175 11.27 8.89 20.53
N GLY A 176 11.80 7.85 19.90
CA GLY A 176 12.70 7.98 18.75
C GLY A 176 12.03 8.68 17.56
N LEU A 177 10.76 8.35 17.29
CA LEU A 177 9.94 9.01 16.27
C LEU A 177 9.65 10.47 16.63
N ALA A 178 9.20 10.74 17.86
CA ALA A 178 8.98 12.11 18.34
C ALA A 178 10.24 12.97 18.24
N ARG A 179 11.42 12.42 18.54
CA ARG A 179 12.72 13.09 18.35
C ARG A 179 12.98 13.48 16.91
N ALA A 180 12.69 12.57 15.97
CA ALA A 180 12.90 12.79 14.55
C ALA A 180 11.93 13.85 13.99
N LEU A 181 10.66 13.80 14.39
CA LEU A 181 9.62 14.73 13.99
C LEU A 181 9.82 16.14 14.59
N ALA A 182 10.21 16.22 15.87
CA ALA A 182 10.48 17.48 16.55
C ALA A 182 11.63 18.29 15.95
N ALA A 183 12.54 17.64 15.23
CA ALA A 183 13.64 18.33 14.56
C ALA A 183 13.19 19.13 13.30
N GLU A 184 11.96 18.96 12.84
CA GLU A 184 11.38 19.72 11.71
C GLU A 184 12.21 19.68 10.41
N THR A 185 12.94 18.58 10.18
CA THR A 185 13.75 18.37 8.98
C THR A 185 12.91 17.98 7.76
N ASP A 186 13.47 18.18 6.56
CA ASP A 186 12.77 17.91 5.29
C ASP A 186 12.62 16.42 4.98
N ILE A 187 13.59 15.61 5.41
CA ILE A 187 13.72 14.19 5.10
C ILE A 187 13.68 13.36 6.37
N LEU A 188 12.83 12.34 6.39
CA LEU A 188 12.73 11.35 7.46
C LEU A 188 13.18 9.98 6.97
N LEU A 189 14.32 9.51 7.48
CA LEU A 189 14.87 8.19 7.21
C LEU A 189 14.43 7.22 8.32
N MET A 190 13.82 6.09 7.97
CA MET A 190 13.30 5.12 8.94
C MET A 190 13.83 3.72 8.62
N ASP A 191 14.59 3.14 9.54
CA ASP A 191 15.20 1.80 9.40
C ASP A 191 14.41 0.80 10.27
N GLU A 192 13.43 0.08 9.70
CA GLU A 192 12.55 -0.88 10.39
C GLU A 192 11.90 -0.31 11.67
N ALA A 193 11.47 0.95 11.59
CA ALA A 193 11.03 1.76 12.72
C ALA A 193 9.72 1.31 13.38
N PHE A 194 9.03 0.30 12.84
CA PHE A 194 7.78 -0.24 13.39
C PHE A 194 7.84 -1.73 13.74
N SER A 195 8.98 -2.38 13.48
CA SER A 195 9.17 -3.82 13.67
C SER A 195 9.00 -4.31 15.11
N ALA A 196 9.32 -3.48 16.11
CA ALA A 196 9.22 -3.82 17.53
C ALA A 196 7.90 -3.37 18.18
N LEU A 197 6.96 -2.84 17.39
CA LEU A 197 5.63 -2.43 17.86
C LEU A 197 4.64 -3.60 17.78
N ASP A 198 3.73 -3.67 18.75
CA ASP A 198 2.57 -4.55 18.68
C ASP A 198 1.64 -4.14 17.51
N PRO A 199 0.80 -5.05 16.99
CA PRO A 199 0.02 -4.78 15.79
C PRO A 199 -0.94 -3.58 15.88
N LEU A 200 -1.51 -3.31 17.07
CA LEU A 200 -2.44 -2.20 17.25
C LEU A 200 -1.71 -0.86 17.21
N ILE A 201 -0.64 -0.73 18.00
CA ILE A 201 0.18 0.48 18.04
C ILE A 201 0.92 0.70 16.73
N ARG A 202 1.33 -0.37 16.04
CA ARG A 202 1.90 -0.29 14.70
C ARG A 202 0.94 0.41 13.74
N ARG A 203 -0.31 -0.04 13.68
CA ARG A 203 -1.32 0.55 12.79
C ARG A 203 -1.60 2.01 13.14
N GLU A 204 -1.80 2.32 14.42
CA GLU A 204 -1.97 3.70 14.88
C GLU A 204 -0.79 4.59 14.44
N MET A 205 0.43 4.07 14.50
CA MET A 205 1.62 4.82 14.11
C MET A 205 1.80 4.98 12.61
N GLN A 206 1.38 3.99 11.83
CA GLN A 206 1.31 4.08 10.37
C GLN A 206 0.29 5.13 9.95
N ASP A 207 -0.91 5.13 10.56
CA ASP A 207 -1.97 6.12 10.29
C ASP A 207 -1.48 7.54 10.63
N GLN A 208 -0.80 7.71 11.77
CA GLN A 208 -0.19 8.99 12.12
C GLN A 208 0.89 9.42 11.11
N LEU A 209 1.68 8.49 10.57
CA LEU A 209 2.69 8.83 9.57
C LEU A 209 2.07 9.33 8.27
N LEU A 210 0.97 8.73 7.82
CA LEU A 210 0.19 9.18 6.66
C LEU A 210 -0.44 10.56 6.89
N GLU A 211 -1.01 10.79 8.08
CA GLU A 211 -1.54 12.10 8.47
C GLU A 211 -0.42 13.17 8.50
N LEU A 212 0.77 12.80 8.98
CA LEU A 212 1.92 13.69 8.99
C LEU A 212 2.47 13.97 7.60
N GLN A 213 2.50 12.99 6.70
CA GLN A 213 2.89 13.21 5.31
C GLN A 213 1.93 14.20 4.62
N SER A 214 0.63 13.99 4.76
CA SER A 214 -0.38 14.87 4.14
C SER A 214 -0.38 16.29 4.71
N THR A 215 -0.05 16.46 5.99
CA THR A 215 -0.04 17.77 6.65
C THR A 215 1.29 18.51 6.50
N LEU A 216 2.42 17.80 6.58
CA LEU A 216 3.76 18.41 6.70
C LEU A 216 4.59 18.34 5.41
N ASN A 217 4.12 17.64 4.38
CA ASN A 217 4.82 17.47 3.09
C ASN A 217 6.28 17.03 3.26
N LYS A 218 6.52 16.12 4.23
CA LYS A 218 7.85 15.55 4.49
C LYS A 218 8.14 14.44 3.49
N THR A 219 9.41 14.32 3.11
CA THR A 219 9.86 13.20 2.28
C THR A 219 10.32 12.08 3.20
N ILE A 220 9.79 10.88 3.01
CA ILE A 220 10.02 9.75 3.91
C ILE A 220 10.69 8.64 3.12
N ILE A 221 11.85 8.16 3.61
CA ILE A 221 12.48 6.94 3.10
C ILE A 221 12.35 5.88 4.18
N PHE A 222 11.51 4.90 3.94
CA PHE A 222 11.08 3.93 4.93
C PHE A 222 11.56 2.52 4.57
N ILE A 223 12.30 1.87 5.46
CA ILE A 223 12.70 0.48 5.29
C ILE A 223 11.78 -0.43 6.09
N THR A 224 11.29 -1.47 5.43
CA THR A 224 10.59 -2.56 6.10
C THR A 224 10.88 -3.91 5.45
N HIS A 225 10.54 -4.96 6.17
CA HIS A 225 10.43 -6.33 5.65
C HIS A 225 8.97 -6.79 5.56
N ASP A 226 8.02 -6.01 6.07
CA ASP A 226 6.58 -6.29 6.01
C ASP A 226 6.00 -5.68 4.74
N LEU A 227 5.45 -6.53 3.88
CA LEU A 227 4.91 -6.10 2.61
C LEU A 227 3.61 -5.31 2.75
N ASN A 228 2.75 -5.67 3.70
CA ASN A 228 1.50 -4.93 3.90
C ASN A 228 1.81 -3.50 4.37
N GLU A 229 2.88 -3.33 5.15
CA GLU A 229 3.35 -2.01 5.55
C GLU A 229 3.93 -1.22 4.38
N ALA A 230 4.72 -1.86 3.52
CA ALA A 230 5.25 -1.22 2.33
C ALA A 230 4.14 -0.72 1.41
N MET A 231 3.12 -1.56 1.20
CA MET A 231 1.98 -1.25 0.34
C MET A 231 1.04 -0.20 0.93
N TYR A 232 0.92 -0.17 2.26
CA TYR A 232 0.05 0.79 2.95
C TYR A 232 0.66 2.19 3.04
N LEU A 233 1.99 2.29 3.18
CA LEU A 233 2.68 3.57 3.38
C LEU A 233 3.31 4.13 2.11
N GLY A 234 3.72 3.28 1.16
CA GLY A 234 4.57 3.68 0.05
C GLY A 234 3.82 4.26 -1.14
N ASP A 235 4.29 5.43 -1.59
CA ASP A 235 3.94 5.96 -2.91
C ASP A 235 4.69 5.17 -4.00
N HIS A 236 6.00 4.98 -3.80
CA HIS A 236 6.83 4.06 -4.57
C HIS A 236 7.58 3.10 -3.64
N ILE A 237 7.83 1.91 -4.18
CA ILE A 237 8.42 0.79 -3.48
C ILE A 237 9.60 0.28 -4.30
N ALA A 238 10.79 0.28 -3.70
CA ALA A 238 11.97 -0.40 -4.22
C ALA A 238 12.13 -1.77 -3.55
N VAL A 239 11.96 -2.84 -4.33
CA VAL A 239 12.18 -4.22 -3.91
C VAL A 239 13.66 -4.56 -4.08
N MET A 240 14.37 -4.84 -2.99
CA MET A 240 15.79 -5.19 -3.00
C MET A 240 16.04 -6.70 -2.82
N ARG A 241 16.91 -7.26 -3.66
CA ARG A 241 17.39 -8.64 -3.59
C ARG A 241 18.91 -8.67 -3.77
N ASN A 242 19.61 -9.34 -2.87
CA ASN A 242 21.06 -9.57 -2.97
C ASN A 242 21.90 -8.31 -3.26
N GLY A 243 21.53 -7.17 -2.67
CA GLY A 243 22.23 -5.90 -2.85
C GLY A 243 21.79 -5.09 -4.07
N ARG A 244 20.95 -5.64 -4.94
CA ARG A 244 20.41 -4.98 -6.14
C ARG A 244 18.95 -4.59 -5.94
N ILE A 245 18.48 -3.61 -6.70
CA ILE A 245 17.05 -3.36 -6.87
C ILE A 245 16.52 -4.35 -7.92
N ALA A 246 15.50 -5.11 -7.55
CA ALA A 246 14.77 -6.01 -8.44
C ALA A 246 13.69 -5.25 -9.23
N GLN A 247 12.94 -4.36 -8.55
CA GLN A 247 11.90 -3.53 -9.16
C GLN A 247 11.72 -2.25 -8.35
N ILE A 248 11.39 -1.14 -9.03
CA ILE A 248 10.82 0.07 -8.44
C ILE A 248 9.50 0.32 -9.13
N GLY A 249 8.46 0.64 -8.36
CA GLY A 249 7.16 1.01 -8.90
C GLY A 249 6.21 1.42 -7.79
N THR A 250 5.03 1.86 -8.17
CA THR A 250 3.93 2.11 -7.24
C THR A 250 3.44 0.80 -6.61
N SER A 251 2.74 0.90 -5.48
CA SER A 251 2.11 -0.26 -4.84
C SER A 251 1.23 -1.08 -5.80
N ASP A 252 0.55 -0.43 -6.73
CA ASP A 252 -0.25 -1.09 -7.77
C ASP A 252 0.62 -1.83 -8.80
N GLU A 253 1.66 -1.19 -9.33
CA GLU A 253 2.56 -1.80 -10.31
C GLU A 253 3.29 -3.02 -9.74
N ILE A 254 3.75 -2.96 -8.49
CA ILE A 254 4.40 -4.09 -7.83
C ILE A 254 3.45 -5.29 -7.68
N LEU A 255 2.14 -5.04 -7.44
CA LEU A 255 1.14 -6.10 -7.29
C LEU A 255 0.61 -6.66 -8.61
N THR A 256 0.42 -5.80 -9.60
CA THR A 256 -0.24 -6.16 -10.87
C THR A 256 0.75 -6.55 -11.96
N GLN A 257 1.99 -6.06 -11.88
CA GLN A 257 3.05 -6.23 -12.88
C GLN A 257 4.41 -6.53 -12.21
N PRO A 258 4.53 -7.65 -11.48
CA PRO A 258 5.82 -8.04 -10.91
C PRO A 258 6.86 -8.27 -12.01
N ALA A 259 8.07 -7.73 -11.82
CA ALA A 259 9.13 -7.75 -12.83
C ALA A 259 9.76 -9.15 -13.04
N ASP A 260 9.78 -9.98 -12.00
CA ASP A 260 10.28 -11.35 -12.03
C ASP A 260 9.55 -12.25 -11.03
N ASP A 261 9.84 -13.55 -11.08
CA ASP A 261 9.26 -14.56 -10.18
C ASP A 261 9.55 -14.24 -8.70
N TYR A 262 10.69 -13.60 -8.40
CA TYR A 262 11.02 -13.24 -7.02
C TYR A 262 10.09 -12.15 -6.49
N VAL A 263 9.80 -11.12 -7.28
CA VAL A 263 8.83 -10.09 -6.89
C VAL A 263 7.43 -10.70 -6.82
N ALA A 264 7.06 -11.56 -7.78
CA ALA A 264 5.76 -12.23 -7.82
C ALA A 264 5.53 -13.12 -6.58
N ASP A 265 6.55 -13.88 -6.16
CA ASP A 265 6.53 -14.70 -4.95
C ASP A 265 6.43 -13.82 -3.69
N PHE A 266 7.16 -12.69 -3.68
CA PHE A 266 7.16 -11.80 -2.54
C PHE A 266 5.78 -11.19 -2.27
N VAL A 267 4.96 -10.98 -3.33
CA VAL A 267 3.64 -10.35 -3.22
C VAL A 267 2.43 -11.27 -3.15
N GLN A 268 2.64 -12.58 -3.04
CA GLN A 268 1.55 -13.57 -2.97
C GLN A 268 0.61 -13.33 -1.77
N ASP A 269 1.18 -13.05 -0.59
CA ASP A 269 0.44 -12.99 0.68
C ASP A 269 -0.11 -11.59 1.02
N VAL A 270 -0.13 -10.66 0.05
CA VAL A 270 -0.68 -9.31 0.28
C VAL A 270 -2.19 -9.32 0.22
N ASP A 271 -2.81 -8.63 1.17
CA ASP A 271 -4.23 -8.29 1.08
C ASP A 271 -4.46 -7.20 0.01
N ARG A 272 -4.58 -7.64 -1.24
CA ARG A 272 -4.84 -6.77 -2.41
C ARG A 272 -6.08 -5.91 -2.26
N SER A 273 -7.07 -6.33 -1.49
CA SER A 273 -8.32 -5.58 -1.31
C SER A 273 -8.11 -4.24 -0.59
N ARG A 274 -7.06 -4.15 0.23
CA ARG A 274 -6.74 -2.94 1.01
C ARG A 274 -5.76 -2.01 0.30
N VAL A 275 -5.00 -2.54 -0.64
CA VAL A 275 -3.94 -1.80 -1.36
C VAL A 275 -4.45 -1.27 -2.69
N LEU A 276 -5.15 -2.11 -3.45
CA LEU A 276 -5.68 -1.72 -4.74
C LEU A 276 -6.84 -0.73 -4.55
N THR A 277 -6.91 0.24 -5.45
CA THR A 277 -7.97 1.24 -5.47
C THR A 277 -8.92 0.98 -6.63
N ALA A 278 -10.04 1.71 -6.66
CA ALA A 278 -10.99 1.67 -7.75
C ALA A 278 -10.32 1.87 -9.12
N SER A 279 -9.36 2.79 -9.20
CA SER A 279 -8.63 3.10 -10.44
C SER A 279 -7.86 1.91 -11.02
N ALA A 280 -7.35 1.01 -10.19
CA ALA A 280 -6.57 -0.16 -10.61
C ALA A 280 -7.41 -1.24 -11.30
N VAL A 281 -8.70 -1.32 -10.96
CA VAL A 281 -9.61 -2.39 -11.43
C VAL A 281 -10.68 -1.86 -12.39
N MET A 282 -10.94 -0.56 -12.39
CA MET A 282 -11.95 0.04 -13.26
C MET A 282 -11.64 -0.18 -14.74
N ARG A 283 -12.71 -0.32 -15.52
CA ARG A 283 -12.61 -0.36 -16.98
C ARG A 283 -13.34 0.84 -17.57
N PRO A 284 -12.83 1.43 -18.67
CA PRO A 284 -13.59 2.40 -19.44
C PRO A 284 -14.94 1.81 -19.85
N THR A 285 -16.00 2.62 -19.81
CA THR A 285 -17.32 2.20 -20.30
C THR A 285 -17.80 3.12 -21.42
N GLU A 286 -18.30 2.49 -22.49
CA GLU A 286 -19.06 3.13 -23.55
C GLU A 286 -20.58 2.99 -23.34
N ALA A 287 -20.99 2.20 -22.36
CA ALA A 287 -22.39 2.03 -21.97
C ALA A 287 -22.89 3.24 -21.16
N VAL A 288 -22.90 4.40 -21.84
CA VAL A 288 -23.44 5.67 -21.34
C VAL A 288 -24.32 6.32 -22.40
N VAL A 289 -25.33 7.07 -21.96
CA VAL A 289 -26.27 7.78 -22.84
C VAL A 289 -26.52 9.19 -22.36
N SER A 290 -26.98 10.07 -23.25
CA SER A 290 -27.52 11.37 -22.85
C SER A 290 -28.98 11.23 -22.42
N GLY A 291 -29.49 12.16 -21.61
CA GLY A 291 -30.91 12.18 -21.24
C GLY A 291 -31.85 12.31 -22.46
N SER A 292 -31.36 12.85 -23.58
CA SER A 292 -32.08 12.94 -24.85
C SER A 292 -32.08 11.66 -25.69
N ALA A 293 -31.48 10.57 -25.21
CA ALA A 293 -31.36 9.34 -25.97
C ALA A 293 -32.71 8.65 -26.21
N ASP A 294 -32.87 8.08 -27.40
CA ASP A 294 -34.04 7.28 -27.77
C ASP A 294 -34.07 5.95 -26.99
N PRO A 295 -35.21 5.56 -26.39
CA PRO A 295 -35.32 4.35 -25.59
C PRO A 295 -34.82 3.06 -26.27
N ARG A 296 -35.01 2.93 -27.60
CA ARG A 296 -34.56 1.75 -28.35
C ARG A 296 -33.04 1.71 -28.51
N ARG A 297 -32.38 2.87 -28.49
CA ARG A 297 -30.90 2.93 -28.42
C ARG A 297 -30.43 2.47 -27.05
N VAL A 298 -31.09 2.89 -25.98
CA VAL A 298 -30.72 2.51 -24.62
C VAL A 298 -30.88 1.01 -24.40
N GLN A 299 -31.99 0.41 -24.83
CA GLN A 299 -32.20 -1.05 -24.79
C GLN A 299 -31.09 -1.83 -25.51
N ARG A 300 -30.68 -1.38 -26.71
CA ARG A 300 -29.57 -2.03 -27.43
C ARG A 300 -28.25 -1.99 -26.67
N ILE A 301 -27.97 -0.89 -25.97
CA ILE A 301 -26.75 -0.77 -25.14
C ILE A 301 -26.85 -1.72 -23.94
N MET A 302 -28.01 -1.78 -23.27
CA MET A 302 -28.26 -2.74 -22.19
C MET A 302 -28.01 -4.18 -22.64
N ASP A 303 -28.60 -4.59 -23.76
CA ASP A 303 -28.48 -5.94 -24.32
C ASP A 303 -27.04 -6.29 -24.72
N GLN A 304 -26.29 -5.33 -25.28
CA GLN A 304 -24.89 -5.54 -25.71
C GLN A 304 -23.94 -5.77 -24.54
N HIS A 305 -24.21 -5.16 -23.40
CA HIS A 305 -23.36 -5.22 -22.21
C HIS A 305 -23.88 -6.18 -21.13
N ASP A 306 -25.06 -6.77 -21.35
CA ASP A 306 -25.78 -7.60 -20.38
C ASP A 306 -26.04 -6.86 -19.05
N TRP A 307 -26.43 -5.58 -19.15
CA TRP A 307 -26.68 -4.72 -18.00
C TRP A 307 -28.18 -4.42 -17.86
N VAL A 308 -28.65 -4.41 -16.61
CA VAL A 308 -30.05 -4.09 -16.25
C VAL A 308 -30.30 -2.56 -16.21
N GLY A 309 -29.26 -1.75 -16.42
CA GLY A 309 -29.31 -0.30 -16.37
C GLY A 309 -28.15 0.35 -17.12
N VAL A 310 -28.30 1.61 -17.52
CA VAL A 310 -27.26 2.40 -18.22
C VAL A 310 -27.08 3.75 -17.56
N PHE A 311 -25.84 4.24 -17.51
CA PHE A 311 -25.54 5.56 -16.96
C PHE A 311 -25.96 6.68 -17.90
N VAL A 312 -26.50 7.75 -17.32
CA VAL A 312 -26.87 8.96 -18.02
C VAL A 312 -25.85 10.04 -17.72
N VAL A 313 -25.28 10.64 -18.76
CA VAL A 313 -24.24 11.66 -18.65
C VAL A 313 -24.56 12.91 -19.47
N ASP A 314 -23.93 14.04 -19.15
CA ASP A 314 -23.97 15.26 -19.97
C ASP A 314 -22.91 15.27 -21.09
N GLU A 315 -22.81 16.40 -21.81
CA GLU A 315 -21.84 16.61 -22.89
C GLU A 315 -20.38 16.57 -22.42
N HIS A 316 -20.14 16.83 -21.14
CA HIS A 316 -18.82 16.78 -20.50
C HIS A 316 -18.57 15.45 -19.80
N ARG A 317 -19.42 14.43 -20.00
CA ARG A 317 -19.39 13.12 -19.32
C ARG A 317 -19.60 13.20 -17.79
N ARG A 318 -20.21 14.27 -17.28
CA ARG A 318 -20.65 14.31 -15.88
C ARG A 318 -21.82 13.38 -15.68
N LEU A 319 -21.75 12.60 -14.62
CA LEU A 319 -22.76 11.62 -14.28
C LEU A 319 -24.02 12.31 -13.75
N LEU A 320 -25.13 12.16 -14.47
CA LEU A 320 -26.43 12.75 -14.12
C LEU A 320 -27.36 11.77 -13.40
N GLY A 321 -27.18 10.46 -13.63
CA GLY A 321 -28.01 9.41 -13.05
C GLY A 321 -27.89 8.09 -13.81
N MET A 322 -28.89 7.23 -13.66
CA MET A 322 -29.04 6.01 -14.43
C MET A 322 -30.48 5.83 -14.91
N VAL A 323 -30.68 4.93 -15.87
CA VAL A 323 -32.01 4.46 -16.26
C VAL A 323 -32.00 2.93 -16.32
N GLY A 324 -32.99 2.29 -15.73
CA GLY A 324 -33.14 0.83 -15.73
C GLY A 324 -33.99 0.32 -16.88
N ASP A 325 -33.95 -0.99 -17.09
CA ASP A 325 -34.68 -1.70 -18.14
C ASP A 325 -36.21 -1.47 -18.08
N GLN A 326 -36.76 -1.45 -16.86
CA GLN A 326 -38.19 -1.22 -16.61
C GLN A 326 -38.60 0.19 -17.04
N GLU A 327 -37.84 1.21 -16.62
CA GLU A 327 -38.14 2.60 -16.92
C GLU A 327 -38.00 2.87 -18.43
N VAL A 328 -36.96 2.34 -19.07
CA VAL A 328 -36.80 2.46 -20.54
C VAL A 328 -37.98 1.81 -21.28
N THR A 329 -38.44 0.65 -20.81
CA THR A 329 -39.58 -0.05 -21.41
C THR A 329 -40.89 0.74 -21.27
N GLU A 330 -41.11 1.39 -20.12
CA GLU A 330 -42.27 2.27 -19.92
C GLU A 330 -42.25 3.48 -20.85
N VAL A 331 -41.11 4.18 -20.94
CA VAL A 331 -40.93 5.33 -21.85
C VAL A 331 -41.19 4.92 -23.30
N ALA A 332 -40.66 3.76 -23.71
CA ALA A 332 -40.89 3.22 -25.05
C ALA A 332 -42.37 2.90 -25.32
N ARG A 333 -43.11 2.36 -24.33
CA ARG A 333 -44.56 2.08 -24.43
C ARG A 333 -45.40 3.34 -24.53
N ARG A 334 -45.00 4.42 -23.85
CA ARG A 334 -45.67 5.74 -23.93
C ARG A 334 -45.44 6.43 -25.28
N GLY A 335 -44.47 5.97 -26.07
CA GLY A 335 -44.13 6.53 -27.38
C GLY A 335 -43.18 7.74 -27.29
N ASP A 336 -42.56 7.94 -26.13
CA ASP A 336 -41.61 9.02 -25.90
C ASP A 336 -40.30 8.76 -26.65
N ARG A 337 -39.69 9.82 -27.20
CA ARG A 337 -38.43 9.75 -27.97
C ARG A 337 -37.19 10.05 -27.13
N SER A 338 -37.35 10.20 -25.82
CA SER A 338 -36.31 10.65 -24.90
C SER A 338 -36.51 9.98 -23.55
N ILE A 339 -35.42 9.55 -22.92
CA ILE A 339 -35.42 8.98 -21.57
C ILE A 339 -35.33 10.05 -20.46
N ALA A 340 -35.28 11.34 -20.78
CA ALA A 340 -35.02 12.42 -19.82
C ALA A 340 -35.97 12.41 -18.60
N ALA A 341 -37.23 12.01 -18.80
CA ALA A 341 -38.23 11.94 -17.73
C ALA A 341 -38.11 10.68 -16.85
N ALA A 342 -37.28 9.72 -17.25
CA ALA A 342 -37.06 8.43 -16.59
C ALA A 342 -35.65 8.31 -15.97
N VAL A 343 -34.84 9.39 -16.02
CA VAL A 343 -33.52 9.39 -15.40
C VAL A 343 -33.68 9.43 -13.89
N GLU A 344 -33.11 8.44 -13.21
CA GLU A 344 -33.13 8.33 -11.77
C GLU A 344 -31.75 8.64 -11.17
N THR A 345 -31.74 9.39 -10.08
CA THR A 345 -30.55 9.61 -9.25
C THR A 345 -30.51 8.66 -8.05
N GLY A 346 -31.63 7.99 -7.74
CA GLY A 346 -31.71 7.00 -6.67
C GLY A 346 -31.08 5.67 -7.09
N GLY A 347 -30.28 5.06 -6.21
CA GLY A 347 -29.71 3.73 -6.44
C GLY A 347 -28.44 3.68 -7.28
N ILE A 348 -27.92 4.82 -7.75
CA ILE A 348 -26.58 4.89 -8.32
C ILE A 348 -25.54 4.91 -7.20
N LEU A 349 -24.56 4.00 -7.29
CA LEU A 349 -23.45 3.94 -6.37
C LEU A 349 -22.20 4.44 -7.07
N THR A 350 -21.70 5.58 -6.60
CA THR A 350 -20.49 6.23 -7.11
C THR A 350 -19.34 6.04 -6.14
N VAL A 351 -18.15 5.84 -6.67
CA VAL A 351 -16.92 5.66 -5.89
C VAL A 351 -15.82 6.53 -6.49
N ARG A 352 -14.84 6.89 -5.67
CA ARG A 352 -13.72 7.72 -6.08
C ARG A 352 -12.61 6.83 -6.66
N THR A 353 -11.74 7.40 -7.48
CA THR A 353 -10.62 6.66 -8.10
C THR A 353 -9.64 6.09 -7.07
N ASP A 354 -9.50 6.75 -5.93
CA ASP A 354 -8.62 6.39 -4.80
C ASP A 354 -9.30 5.50 -3.75
N THR A 355 -10.59 5.15 -3.91
CA THR A 355 -11.30 4.31 -2.94
C THR A 355 -10.73 2.89 -2.91
N PRO A 356 -10.35 2.34 -1.74
CA PRO A 356 -9.85 0.96 -1.63
C PRO A 356 -10.90 -0.09 -2.03
N LEU A 357 -10.48 -1.18 -2.67
CA LEU A 357 -11.40 -2.24 -3.12
C LEU A 357 -12.21 -2.88 -1.99
N SER A 358 -11.62 -2.99 -0.80
CA SER A 358 -12.26 -3.52 0.42
C SER A 358 -13.57 -2.80 0.76
N GLU A 359 -13.66 -1.50 0.47
CA GLU A 359 -14.86 -0.69 0.68
C GLU A 359 -15.91 -0.87 -0.43
N LEU A 360 -15.51 -1.41 -1.58
CA LEU A 360 -16.37 -1.57 -2.75
C LEU A 360 -17.23 -2.84 -2.69
N PHE A 361 -16.81 -3.87 -1.94
CA PHE A 361 -17.52 -5.15 -1.89
C PHE A 361 -18.94 -5.02 -1.34
N ALA A 362 -19.11 -4.35 -0.19
CA ALA A 362 -20.43 -4.20 0.42
C ALA A 362 -21.40 -3.40 -0.48
N PRO A 363 -21.03 -2.22 -1.03
CA PRO A 363 -21.85 -1.53 -2.02
C PRO A 363 -22.11 -2.35 -3.29
N SER A 364 -21.13 -3.12 -3.79
CA SER A 364 -21.27 -3.89 -5.03
C SER A 364 -22.33 -5.00 -4.96
N LYS A 365 -22.69 -5.46 -3.75
CA LYS A 365 -23.65 -6.54 -3.52
C LYS A 365 -25.07 -6.16 -3.94
N ASP A 366 -25.48 -4.93 -3.65
CA ASP A 366 -26.86 -4.48 -3.86
C ASP A 366 -26.97 -3.54 -5.08
N ALA A 367 -25.84 -3.28 -5.76
CA ALA A 367 -25.76 -2.46 -6.97
C ALA A 367 -26.51 -3.12 -8.15
N ARG A 368 -27.44 -2.37 -8.77
CA ARG A 368 -28.19 -2.80 -9.97
C ARG A 368 -27.36 -2.73 -11.25
N VAL A 369 -26.42 -1.79 -11.29
CA VAL A 369 -25.44 -1.58 -12.36
C VAL A 369 -24.04 -1.65 -11.75
N PRO A 370 -22.97 -1.82 -12.55
CA PRO A 370 -21.60 -1.70 -12.06
C PRO A 370 -21.38 -0.42 -11.23
N LEU A 371 -20.39 -0.41 -10.33
CA LEU A 371 -20.08 0.80 -9.58
C LEU A 371 -19.50 1.86 -10.52
N ALA A 372 -20.02 3.10 -10.45
CA ALA A 372 -19.53 4.21 -11.26
C ALA A 372 -18.32 4.84 -10.58
N VAL A 373 -17.18 4.90 -11.27
CA VAL A 373 -15.97 5.57 -10.77
C VAL A 373 -15.94 6.99 -11.29
N VAL A 374 -15.89 7.97 -10.39
CA VAL A 374 -15.97 9.40 -10.71
C VAL A 374 -14.82 10.23 -10.12
N ASP A 375 -14.50 11.34 -10.77
CA ASP A 375 -13.57 12.36 -10.27
C ASP A 375 -14.27 13.41 -9.36
N GLU A 376 -13.59 14.52 -9.01
CA GLU A 376 -14.10 15.59 -8.11
C GLU A 376 -15.27 16.35 -8.69
N ASP A 377 -15.33 16.41 -10.01
CA ASP A 377 -16.36 17.13 -10.76
C ASP A 377 -17.48 16.19 -11.25
N PHE A 378 -17.52 14.96 -10.72
CA PHE A 378 -18.46 13.89 -11.08
C PHE A 378 -18.35 13.43 -12.54
N HIS A 379 -17.21 13.61 -13.19
CA HIS A 379 -16.98 13.00 -14.51
C HIS A 379 -16.83 11.48 -14.36
N LEU A 380 -17.52 10.74 -15.22
CA LEU A 380 -17.45 9.28 -15.23
C LEU A 380 -16.14 8.81 -15.86
N MET A 381 -15.24 8.33 -15.02
CA MET A 381 -13.91 7.81 -15.38
C MET A 381 -13.97 6.37 -15.86
N GLY A 382 -14.85 5.55 -15.27
CA GLY A 382 -14.98 4.15 -15.60
C GLY A 382 -16.02 3.44 -14.76
N VAL A 383 -16.06 2.12 -14.87
CA VAL A 383 -16.96 1.26 -14.09
C VAL A 383 -16.23 0.08 -13.50
N ILE A 384 -16.74 -0.41 -12.38
CA ILE A 384 -16.23 -1.61 -11.72
C ILE A 384 -17.39 -2.61 -11.62
N SER A 385 -17.27 -3.72 -12.36
CA SER A 385 -18.22 -4.82 -12.25
C SER A 385 -17.91 -5.69 -11.05
N ARG A 386 -18.91 -6.42 -10.55
CA ARG A 386 -18.72 -7.39 -9.46
C ARG A 386 -17.69 -8.47 -9.83
N ILE A 387 -17.70 -8.92 -11.08
CA ILE A 387 -16.74 -9.91 -11.58
C ILE A 387 -15.32 -9.33 -11.52
N ALA A 388 -15.11 -8.09 -11.95
CA ALA A 388 -13.80 -7.46 -11.88
C ALA A 388 -13.29 -7.33 -10.42
N LEU A 389 -14.17 -7.03 -9.47
CA LEU A 389 -13.83 -7.02 -8.04
C LEU A 389 -13.41 -8.42 -7.55
N LEU A 390 -14.15 -9.47 -7.91
CA LEU A 390 -13.83 -10.83 -7.50
C LEU A 390 -12.53 -11.35 -8.16
N ASP A 391 -12.33 -11.07 -9.45
CA ASP A 391 -11.12 -11.44 -10.19
C ASP A 391 -9.87 -10.77 -9.61
N SER A 392 -10.00 -9.54 -9.09
CA SER A 392 -8.88 -8.85 -8.44
C SER A 392 -8.40 -9.56 -7.17
N MET A 393 -9.26 -10.37 -6.54
CA MET A 393 -8.92 -11.20 -5.39
C MET A 393 -8.40 -12.59 -5.78
N SER A 394 -8.91 -13.18 -6.88
CA SER A 394 -8.61 -14.57 -7.23
C SER A 394 -7.21 -14.79 -7.80
N ARG A 395 -6.57 -13.75 -8.35
CA ARG A 395 -5.17 -13.81 -8.81
C ARG A 395 -4.15 -14.18 -7.72
N SER A 396 -4.56 -14.23 -6.45
CA SER A 396 -3.78 -14.74 -5.32
C SER A 396 -3.87 -16.26 -5.13
N GLN A 397 -4.79 -16.96 -5.80
CA GLN A 397 -5.08 -18.39 -5.56
C GLN A 397 -4.58 -19.35 -6.65
N ASP A 398 -4.10 -18.87 -7.80
CA ASP A 398 -3.62 -19.78 -8.86
C ASP A 398 -2.36 -20.59 -8.45
N ASN A 399 -1.68 -20.21 -7.36
CA ASN A 399 -0.54 -20.95 -6.79
C ASN A 399 -0.80 -21.52 -5.37
N ALA A 400 -2.00 -21.35 -4.81
CA ALA A 400 -2.37 -21.93 -3.52
C ALA A 400 -3.00 -23.32 -3.75
N SER A 401 -2.33 -24.35 -3.22
CA SER A 401 -2.73 -25.75 -3.25
C SER A 401 -4.24 -25.99 -3.07
N ASP A 402 -4.82 -26.74 -4.02
CA ASP A 402 -6.00 -27.61 -3.91
C ASP A 402 -6.97 -27.22 -2.78
N GLY A 403 -7.76 -26.17 -3.02
CA GLY A 403 -8.90 -25.85 -2.17
C GLY A 403 -9.85 -27.04 -2.04
N SER A 404 -10.60 -27.12 -0.94
CA SER A 404 -11.63 -28.17 -0.73
C SER A 404 -12.78 -28.15 -1.75
N VAL A 405 -12.79 -27.18 -2.67
CA VAL A 405 -13.73 -27.03 -3.76
C VAL A 405 -13.21 -27.84 -4.95
N ARG A 406 -13.65 -29.10 -5.04
CA ARG A 406 -13.38 -29.96 -6.19
C ARG A 406 -14.40 -29.69 -7.29
N SER A 407 -13.94 -29.69 -8.55
CA SER A 407 -14.85 -29.69 -9.69
C SER A 407 -15.73 -30.93 -9.63
N LEU A 408 -16.91 -30.83 -10.23
CA LEU A 408 -17.84 -31.96 -10.32
C LEU A 408 -17.23 -33.12 -11.15
N GLU A 409 -16.28 -32.79 -12.01
CA GLU A 409 -15.44 -33.73 -12.76
C GLU A 409 -14.49 -34.53 -11.85
N ASP A 410 -13.97 -33.91 -10.77
CA ASP A 410 -13.05 -34.53 -9.80
C ASP A 410 -13.77 -35.36 -8.72
N THR A 411 -15.07 -35.12 -8.51
CA THR A 411 -15.87 -35.82 -7.49
C THR A 411 -16.62 -37.04 -8.01
N GLY A 412 -16.64 -37.25 -9.34
CA GLY A 412 -17.02 -38.51 -9.96
C GLY A 412 -18.37 -39.09 -9.48
N LYS A 413 -19.48 -38.40 -9.77
CA LYS A 413 -20.83 -38.91 -10.12
C LYS A 413 -21.92 -37.92 -9.68
N LEU A 414 -22.58 -37.30 -10.65
CA LEU A 414 -23.97 -36.86 -10.45
C LEU A 414 -24.85 -38.11 -10.31
N PRO A 415 -25.82 -38.15 -9.38
CA PRO A 415 -26.86 -39.14 -9.44
C PRO A 415 -27.62 -38.99 -10.76
N VAL A 416 -27.53 -40.00 -11.62
CA VAL A 416 -28.38 -40.09 -12.80
C VAL A 416 -29.78 -40.41 -12.31
N ILE A 417 -30.70 -39.44 -12.40
CA ILE A 417 -32.12 -39.70 -12.22
C ILE A 417 -32.53 -40.62 -13.38
N LYS A 418 -32.66 -41.91 -13.09
CA LYS A 418 -33.27 -42.87 -14.02
C LYS A 418 -34.77 -42.78 -13.83
N ASP A 419 -35.47 -42.22 -14.81
CA ASP A 419 -36.91 -42.40 -14.91
C ASP A 419 -37.24 -43.89 -14.95
N ALA A 420 -37.82 -44.39 -13.85
CA ALA A 420 -38.54 -45.65 -13.83
C ALA A 420 -39.51 -45.68 -12.63
N GLY A 421 -40.75 -45.29 -12.89
CA GLY A 421 -41.90 -45.64 -12.06
C GLY A 421 -42.68 -44.43 -11.55
N ASP A 422 -43.95 -44.34 -11.96
CA ASP A 422 -44.94 -43.35 -11.51
C ASP A 422 -44.89 -43.09 -9.98
N PRO A 423 -45.21 -41.86 -9.53
CA PRO A 423 -45.19 -41.53 -8.11
C PRO A 423 -46.33 -42.26 -7.40
N VAL A 424 -46.05 -43.40 -6.78
CA VAL A 424 -46.97 -44.01 -5.82
C VAL A 424 -46.90 -43.19 -4.54
N GLY A 425 -47.92 -42.36 -4.32
CA GLY A 425 -48.09 -41.61 -3.09
C GLY A 425 -48.05 -42.54 -1.88
N LEU A 426 -47.15 -42.24 -0.93
CA LEU A 426 -47.19 -42.85 0.39
C LEU A 426 -48.27 -42.16 1.23
N SER A 427 -49.20 -42.94 1.75
CA SER A 427 -50.28 -42.47 2.64
C SER A 427 -49.73 -41.96 3.98
N PRO A 428 -50.40 -40.98 4.62
CA PRO A 428 -49.88 -40.24 5.77
C PRO A 428 -50.12 -40.98 7.09
N VAL A 429 -49.39 -42.07 7.38
CA VAL A 429 -49.53 -42.78 8.67
C VAL A 429 -48.23 -42.97 9.46
N ASP A 430 -47.03 -42.92 8.85
CA ASP A 430 -45.80 -43.28 9.59
C ASP A 430 -44.85 -42.12 9.92
N GLN A 431 -45.38 -40.96 10.28
CA GLN A 431 -44.59 -39.92 10.95
C GLN A 431 -44.79 -40.00 12.48
N THR A 432 -44.07 -40.88 13.15
CA THR A 432 -43.77 -40.70 14.57
C THR A 432 -42.33 -41.11 14.92
N THR A 433 -41.55 -40.08 15.28
CA THR A 433 -40.50 -40.07 16.31
C THR A 433 -39.34 -41.06 16.23
N THR A 434 -38.13 -40.52 16.08
CA THR A 434 -37.06 -40.68 17.10
C THR A 434 -35.94 -39.69 16.84
N ALA A 435 -35.78 -38.75 17.78
CA ALA A 435 -34.56 -37.97 17.95
C ALA A 435 -33.55 -38.81 18.74
N ALA A 436 -32.28 -38.81 18.34
CA ALA A 436 -31.19 -39.32 19.15
C ALA A 436 -29.93 -38.44 18.98
N THR A 437 -29.54 -37.82 20.09
CA THR A 437 -28.33 -37.03 20.36
C THR A 437 -27.07 -37.91 20.37
N PRO A 438 -25.87 -37.41 19.96
CA PRO A 438 -24.64 -38.20 20.08
C PRO A 438 -23.96 -38.00 21.45
N THR A 439 -23.49 -39.11 22.03
CA THR A 439 -22.71 -39.18 23.27
C THR A 439 -21.22 -39.12 22.95
N ILE A 440 -20.48 -38.33 23.73
CA ILE A 440 -19.02 -38.16 23.72
C ILE A 440 -18.38 -39.30 24.53
N GLU A 441 -17.40 -40.01 23.97
CA GLU A 441 -16.47 -40.86 24.73
C GLU A 441 -15.09 -40.20 24.87
N LYS A 442 -14.61 -40.19 26.12
CA LYS A 442 -13.26 -39.83 26.55
C LYS A 442 -12.37 -41.07 26.47
N GLU A 443 -11.14 -40.93 25.97
CA GLU A 443 -10.04 -41.83 26.31
C GLU A 443 -9.06 -41.14 27.26
N ALA A 444 -8.50 -41.96 28.14
CA ALA A 444 -7.61 -41.65 29.25
C ALA A 444 -6.13 -41.76 28.87
#